data_AF-A0AAW6VSA6-F1
#
_entry.id   AF-A0AAW6VSA6-F1
#
_cell.length_a   1.000
_cell.length_b   1.000
_cell.length_c   1.000
_cell.angle_alpha   90.00
_cell.angle_beta   90.00
_cell.angle_gamma   90.00
#
_symmetry.space_group_name_H-M   'P 1'
#
loop_
_entity.id
_entity.type
_entity.pdbx_description
1 polymer ?
#
loop_
_entity_poly.entity_id
_entity_poly.type
_entity_poly.pdbx_seq_one_letter_code
_entity_poly.pdbx_strand_id
1 'polypeptide(L)'
;VYNQTHTTFIEKEDVGFGTGISKTLADANESASKEAVTDAIKRAFRSFGNQFGNSLYDKSRNLNQSDTSSTYQQELNHNQNQQRNNQYSHPNIKQNQATSFNQYEYQSLYNLGLNIVEQNGFLIVTGDDIYSKKDSIKACGFRFDSKSKSWYKQLEQRAS
;
A
#
# COMPACT_ATOMS: atom_id res chain seq x y z
N VAL A 1 3.07 26.58 6.08
CA VAL A 1 2.27 27.82 6.15
C VAL A 1 0.99 27.45 6.89
N TYR A 2 0.72 28.07 8.05
CA TYR A 2 -0.47 27.79 8.86
C TYR A 2 -1.49 28.91 8.64
N ASN A 3 -2.80 28.59 8.57
CA ASN A 3 -3.83 29.63 8.67
C ASN A 3 -4.12 29.94 10.16
N GLN A 4 -5.00 30.90 10.41
CA GLN A 4 -5.41 31.35 11.75
C GLN A 4 -6.01 30.26 12.64
N THR A 5 -6.39 29.09 12.09
CA THR A 5 -6.92 27.94 12.86
C THR A 5 -5.86 26.88 13.22
N HIS A 6 -4.56 27.18 13.03
CA HIS A 6 -3.43 26.27 13.33
C HIS A 6 -3.49 24.91 12.60
N THR A 7 -4.33 24.81 11.57
CA THR A 7 -4.34 23.68 10.64
C THR A 7 -3.22 23.86 9.64
N THR A 8 -2.36 22.84 9.50
CA THR A 8 -1.32 22.80 8.48
C THR A 8 -2.00 22.69 7.11
N PHE A 9 -1.98 23.77 6.34
CA PHE A 9 -2.43 23.73 4.95
C PHE A 9 -1.24 23.30 4.09
N ILE A 10 -1.37 22.15 3.42
CA ILE A 10 -0.35 21.62 2.51
C ILE A 10 -0.95 21.60 1.11
N GLU A 11 -0.44 22.48 0.26
CA GLU A 11 -0.73 22.51 -1.17
C GLU A 11 0.43 21.88 -1.94
N LYS A 12 0.10 21.12 -2.98
CA LYS A 12 1.07 20.55 -3.93
C LYS A 12 0.55 20.84 -5.32
N GLU A 13 1.30 21.63 -6.08
CA GLU A 13 0.98 22.00 -7.44
C GLU A 13 2.02 21.36 -8.38
N ASP A 14 1.55 20.89 -9.53
CA ASP A 14 2.42 20.46 -10.62
C ASP A 14 1.68 20.74 -11.94
N VAL A 15 2.45 20.84 -13.03
CA VAL A 15 1.89 21.05 -14.37
C VAL A 15 1.48 19.71 -14.99
N GLY A 16 0.60 19.72 -15.97
CA GLY A 16 0.26 18.52 -16.74
C GLY A 16 0.35 18.80 -18.23
N PHE A 17 0.66 17.76 -19.00
CA PHE A 17 0.68 17.85 -20.45
C PHE A 17 -0.27 16.82 -21.06
N GLY A 18 -0.98 17.22 -22.11
CA GLY A 18 -1.90 16.36 -22.84
C GLY A 18 -1.77 16.61 -24.33
N THR A 19 -1.92 15.55 -25.11
CA THR A 19 -1.83 15.61 -26.56
C THR A 19 -3.14 15.18 -27.19
N GLY A 20 -3.54 15.87 -28.24
CA GLY A 20 -4.79 15.58 -28.93
C GLY A 20 -4.56 15.45 -30.41
N ILE A 21 -4.81 14.26 -30.93
CA ILE A 21 -4.68 13.96 -32.35
C ILE A 21 -6.03 13.43 -32.82
N SER A 22 -6.73 14.24 -33.61
CA SER A 22 -8.00 13.88 -34.21
C SER A 22 -8.15 14.52 -35.59
N LYS A 23 -9.14 14.05 -36.34
CA LYS A 23 -9.52 14.62 -37.64
C LYS A 23 -10.11 16.02 -37.51
N THR A 24 -10.74 16.32 -36.37
CA THR A 24 -11.31 17.64 -36.10
C THR A 24 -10.50 18.36 -35.03
N LEU A 25 -10.41 19.69 -35.15
CA LEU A 25 -9.74 20.52 -34.16
C LEU A 25 -10.46 20.49 -32.80
N ALA A 26 -11.78 20.37 -32.80
CA ALA A 26 -12.60 20.34 -31.60
C ALA A 26 -12.27 19.10 -30.75
N ASP A 27 -12.29 17.90 -31.36
CA ASP A 27 -12.01 16.65 -30.66
C ASP A 27 -10.56 16.60 -30.17
N ALA A 28 -9.61 17.12 -30.96
CA ALA A 28 -8.21 17.21 -30.56
C ALA A 28 -8.02 18.12 -29.34
N ASN A 29 -8.68 19.29 -29.31
CA ASN A 29 -8.63 20.18 -28.15
C ASN A 29 -9.26 19.54 -26.91
N GLU A 30 -10.38 18.83 -27.08
CA GLU A 30 -11.05 18.15 -25.99
C GLU A 30 -10.16 17.05 -25.38
N SER A 31 -9.55 16.20 -26.21
CA SER A 31 -8.70 15.11 -25.72
C SER A 31 -7.41 15.63 -25.08
N ALA A 32 -6.74 16.60 -25.72
CA ALA A 32 -5.53 17.23 -25.16
C ALA A 32 -5.81 17.87 -23.80
N SER A 33 -6.92 18.60 -23.68
CA SER A 33 -7.28 19.27 -22.42
C SER A 33 -7.59 18.27 -21.31
N LYS A 34 -8.35 17.20 -21.61
CA LYS A 34 -8.67 16.14 -20.65
C LYS A 34 -7.41 15.43 -20.16
N GLU A 35 -6.49 15.13 -21.06
CA GLU A 35 -5.21 14.51 -20.71
C GLU A 35 -4.35 15.43 -19.85
N ALA A 36 -4.20 16.70 -20.23
CA ALA A 36 -3.36 17.65 -19.51
C ALA A 36 -3.82 17.83 -18.06
N VAL A 37 -5.13 17.96 -17.84
CA VAL A 37 -5.70 18.08 -16.48
C VAL A 37 -5.49 16.79 -15.69
N THR A 38 -5.71 15.63 -16.31
CA THR A 38 -5.53 14.33 -15.64
C THR A 38 -4.05 14.10 -15.27
N ASP A 39 -3.13 14.48 -16.14
CA ASP A 39 -1.70 14.42 -15.87
C ASP A 39 -1.29 15.34 -14.71
N ALA A 40 -1.73 16.61 -14.73
CA ALA A 40 -1.47 17.56 -13.64
C ALA A 40 -1.93 17.01 -12.28
N ILE A 41 -3.14 16.44 -12.21
CA ILE A 41 -3.69 15.85 -10.98
C ILE A 41 -2.82 14.67 -10.50
N LYS A 42 -2.47 13.74 -11.40
CA LYS A 42 -1.61 12.61 -11.04
C LYS A 42 -0.25 13.10 -10.52
N ARG A 43 0.35 14.08 -11.19
CA ARG A 43 1.68 14.62 -10.85
C ARG A 43 1.65 15.41 -9.54
N ALA A 44 0.60 16.17 -9.28
CA ALA A 44 0.37 16.83 -7.99
C ALA A 44 0.20 15.80 -6.87
N PHE A 45 -0.64 14.77 -7.08
CA PHE A 45 -0.87 13.74 -6.06
C PHE A 45 0.35 12.86 -5.77
N ARG A 46 1.18 12.59 -6.78
CA ARG A 46 2.46 11.90 -6.61
C ARG A 46 3.29 12.50 -5.46
N SER A 47 3.26 13.82 -5.30
CA SER A 47 4.00 14.56 -4.26
C SER A 47 3.53 14.28 -2.83
N PHE A 48 2.44 13.55 -2.62
CA PHE A 48 1.99 13.09 -1.31
C PHE A 48 2.55 11.71 -0.92
N GLY A 49 3.17 10.98 -1.86
CA GLY A 49 3.97 9.78 -1.54
C GLY A 49 3.70 8.58 -2.44
N ASN A 50 4.24 7.43 -2.03
CA ASN A 50 4.30 6.22 -2.86
C ASN A 50 2.93 5.63 -3.18
N GLN A 51 1.93 5.77 -2.28
CA GLN A 51 0.55 5.34 -2.55
C GLN A 51 -0.08 6.06 -3.76
N PHE A 52 0.44 7.24 -4.11
CA PHE A 52 -0.01 8.06 -5.22
C PHE A 52 0.97 8.03 -6.41
N GLY A 53 1.81 6.99 -6.52
CA GLY A 53 2.64 6.75 -7.71
C GLY A 53 4.06 7.28 -7.67
N ASN A 54 4.55 7.79 -6.52
CA ASN A 54 5.94 8.25 -6.41
C ASN A 54 6.97 7.13 -6.59
N SER A 55 6.63 5.89 -6.22
CA SER A 55 7.52 4.73 -6.36
C SER A 55 7.82 4.35 -7.82
N LEU A 56 6.99 4.79 -8.78
CA LEU A 56 7.20 4.50 -10.21
C LEU A 56 8.43 5.22 -10.78
N TYR A 57 8.92 6.27 -10.11
CA TYR A 57 10.07 7.06 -10.54
C TYR A 57 11.39 6.56 -9.95
N ASP A 58 11.34 5.57 -9.05
CA ASP A 58 12.51 4.95 -8.46
C ASP A 58 13.12 3.90 -9.40
N LYS A 59 14.17 4.29 -10.12
CA LYS A 59 14.88 3.43 -11.08
C LYS A 59 15.59 2.25 -10.42
N SER A 60 15.88 2.31 -9.11
CA SER A 60 16.55 1.21 -8.39
C SER A 60 15.65 -0.04 -8.27
N ARG A 61 14.33 0.16 -8.30
CA ARG A 61 13.36 -0.95 -8.25
C ARG A 61 13.23 -1.71 -9.56
N ASN A 62 13.51 -1.08 -10.69
CA ASN A 62 13.38 -1.69 -12.01
C ASN A 62 14.53 -2.68 -12.32
N LEU A 63 15.68 -2.56 -11.66
CA LEU A 63 16.80 -3.50 -11.85
C LEU A 63 16.60 -4.86 -11.17
N ASN A 64 15.70 -4.96 -10.20
CA ASN A 64 15.49 -6.19 -9.41
C ASN A 64 14.26 -7.00 -9.84
N GLN A 65 13.64 -6.66 -10.98
CA GLN A 65 12.41 -7.28 -11.45
C GLN A 65 12.70 -8.43 -12.44
N SER A 66 13.43 -9.43 -11.99
CA SER A 66 13.32 -10.79 -12.56
C SER A 66 12.49 -11.73 -11.69
N ASP A 67 12.10 -11.30 -10.48
CA ASP A 67 11.23 -12.11 -9.64
C ASP A 67 10.04 -11.31 -9.11
N THR A 68 8.87 -11.86 -9.42
CA THR A 68 7.59 -11.69 -8.77
C THR A 68 7.75 -11.41 -7.27
N SER A 69 6.96 -10.47 -6.74
CA SER A 69 6.87 -10.04 -5.33
C SER A 69 7.76 -8.83 -5.00
N SER A 70 7.17 -7.64 -4.94
CA SER A 70 7.85 -6.44 -4.40
C SER A 70 6.94 -5.84 -3.33
N THR A 71 7.00 -6.33 -2.10
CA THR A 71 7.92 -5.85 -1.06
C THR A 71 7.50 -4.47 -0.55
N TYR A 72 6.54 -4.51 0.39
CA TYR A 72 6.48 -3.56 1.49
C TYR A 72 7.67 -3.85 2.41
N GLN A 73 8.84 -3.30 2.08
CA GLN A 73 9.88 -3.07 3.06
C GLN A 73 10.38 -1.64 2.96
N GLN A 74 10.69 -1.13 4.13
CA GLN A 74 10.85 0.26 4.52
C GLN A 74 12.13 0.91 3.97
N GLU A 75 12.03 2.24 3.86
CA GLU A 75 13.03 3.27 4.11
C GLU A 75 14.52 3.04 3.79
N LEU A 76 15.04 3.89 2.88
CA LEU A 76 16.35 4.53 3.02
C LEU A 76 16.30 5.98 2.52
N ASN A 77 16.34 6.90 3.49
CA ASN A 77 16.98 8.22 3.51
C ASN A 77 17.25 8.97 2.18
N HIS A 78 16.62 10.13 2.02
CA HIS A 78 17.33 11.36 1.63
C HIS A 78 17.07 12.45 2.67
N ASN A 79 18.17 13.02 3.13
CA ASN A 79 18.32 13.83 4.33
C ASN A 79 17.93 15.30 4.06
N GLN A 80 17.10 15.90 4.92
CA GLN A 80 17.25 17.28 5.38
C GLN A 80 16.57 17.42 6.76
N ASN A 81 17.40 17.44 7.81
CA ASN A 81 17.21 18.01 9.15
C ASN A 81 15.78 18.17 9.71
N GLN A 82 15.47 17.42 10.78
CA GLN A 82 15.06 18.01 12.07
C GLN A 82 15.02 16.94 13.17
N GLN A 83 15.75 17.20 14.25
CA GLN A 83 15.81 16.39 15.46
C GLN A 83 14.50 16.55 16.26
N ARG A 84 13.76 15.46 16.50
CA ARG A 84 13.05 15.25 17.78
C ARG A 84 13.04 13.78 18.15
N ASN A 85 13.63 13.53 19.31
CA ASN A 85 13.55 12.32 20.10
C ASN A 85 12.08 12.00 20.40
N ASN A 86 11.64 10.78 20.15
CA ASN A 86 10.46 10.22 20.79
C ASN A 86 10.53 8.69 20.80
N GLN A 87 10.94 8.19 21.95
CA GLN A 87 10.94 6.81 22.36
C GLN A 87 9.49 6.43 22.71
N TYR A 88 8.84 5.61 21.88
CA TYR A 88 7.54 5.03 22.20
C TYR A 88 7.67 3.52 22.38
N SER A 89 7.40 3.12 23.61
CA SER A 89 7.39 1.76 24.14
C SER A 89 6.33 0.91 23.44
N HIS A 90 6.74 -0.23 22.89
CA HIS A 90 5.82 -1.24 22.37
C HIS A 90 5.03 -1.89 23.52
N PRO A 91 3.69 -2.05 23.41
CA PRO A 91 2.98 -2.93 24.31
C PRO A 91 3.41 -4.38 24.04
N ASN A 92 3.83 -5.03 25.12
CA ASN A 92 4.22 -6.42 25.19
C ASN A 92 2.99 -7.30 24.91
N ILE A 93 2.89 -7.87 23.71
CA ILE A 93 1.91 -8.92 23.43
C ILE A 93 2.51 -10.21 24.01
N LYS A 94 1.93 -10.63 25.14
CA LYS A 94 2.27 -11.86 25.86
C LYS A 94 2.25 -13.04 24.89
N GLN A 95 3.42 -13.62 24.67
CA GLN A 95 3.61 -14.94 24.10
C GLN A 95 2.82 -15.95 24.93
N ASN A 96 1.81 -16.58 24.34
CA ASN A 96 1.29 -17.88 24.79
C ASN A 96 0.36 -18.46 23.72
N GLN A 97 0.97 -19.05 22.70
CA GLN A 97 0.50 -20.23 21.96
C GLN A 97 1.54 -20.56 20.90
N ALA A 98 2.02 -21.80 20.89
CA ALA A 98 2.92 -22.32 19.87
C ALA A 98 2.15 -22.41 18.54
N THR A 99 2.12 -21.32 17.79
CA THR A 99 1.55 -21.32 16.43
C THR A 99 2.56 -21.93 15.47
N SER A 100 2.07 -22.82 14.62
CA SER A 100 2.84 -23.60 13.65
C SER A 100 3.30 -22.78 12.42
N PHE A 101 3.00 -21.48 12.41
CA PHE A 101 3.33 -20.55 11.32
C PHE A 101 4.16 -19.36 11.80
N ASN A 102 4.96 -18.80 10.89
CA ASN A 102 5.77 -17.63 11.18
C ASN A 102 4.87 -16.38 11.27
N GLN A 103 4.64 -15.89 12.48
CA GLN A 103 3.80 -14.71 12.72
C GLN A 103 4.35 -13.44 12.03
N TYR A 104 5.66 -13.33 11.81
CA TYR A 104 6.26 -12.17 11.16
C TYR A 104 5.92 -12.08 9.67
N GLU A 105 5.57 -13.20 9.01
CA GLU A 105 5.14 -13.23 7.61
C GLU A 105 3.90 -12.36 7.36
N TYR A 106 3.03 -12.25 8.37
CA TYR A 106 1.74 -11.58 8.24
C TYR A 106 1.66 -10.26 9.02
N GLN A 107 2.80 -9.67 9.38
CA GLN A 107 2.87 -8.41 10.12
C GLN A 107 2.08 -7.27 9.45
N SER A 108 2.06 -7.24 8.12
CA SER A 108 1.27 -6.28 7.34
C SER A 108 -0.23 -6.38 7.63
N LEU A 109 -0.77 -7.58 7.85
CA LEU A 109 -2.17 -7.80 8.16
C LEU A 109 -2.50 -7.38 9.60
N TYR A 110 -1.63 -7.68 10.56
CA TYR A 110 -1.77 -7.21 11.95
C TYR A 110 -1.77 -5.68 12.04
N ASN A 111 -0.89 -5.02 11.29
CA ASN A 111 -0.84 -3.55 11.24
C ASN A 111 -2.12 -2.93 10.66
N LEU A 112 -2.87 -3.68 9.85
CA LEU A 112 -4.18 -3.29 9.33
C LEU A 112 -5.34 -3.64 10.29
N GLY A 113 -5.03 -4.10 11.50
CA GLY A 113 -6.01 -4.51 12.50
C GLY A 113 -6.70 -5.85 12.18
N LEU A 114 -6.09 -6.68 11.33
CA LEU A 114 -6.57 -8.02 11.04
C LEU A 114 -5.85 -9.04 11.91
N ASN A 115 -6.55 -10.08 12.33
CA ASN A 115 -6.01 -11.20 13.10
C ASN A 115 -5.99 -12.47 12.23
N ILE A 116 -5.07 -13.38 12.53
CA ILE A 116 -4.96 -14.66 11.85
C ILE A 116 -5.10 -15.77 12.89
N VAL A 117 -6.03 -16.68 12.62
CA VAL A 117 -6.36 -17.79 13.49
C VAL A 117 -6.13 -19.09 12.73
N GLU A 118 -5.44 -20.04 13.35
CA GLU A 118 -5.27 -21.38 12.81
C GLU A 118 -6.50 -22.24 13.16
N GLN A 119 -7.15 -22.81 12.15
CA GLN A 119 -8.27 -23.74 12.30
C GLN A 119 -8.12 -24.89 11.29
N ASN A 120 -8.08 -26.13 11.79
CA ASN A 120 -8.07 -27.35 10.96
C ASN A 120 -6.94 -27.38 9.89
N GLY A 121 -5.75 -26.85 10.22
CA GLY A 121 -4.62 -26.77 9.28
C GLY A 121 -4.72 -25.64 8.25
N PHE A 122 -5.69 -24.73 8.40
CA PHE A 122 -5.82 -23.51 7.61
C PHE A 122 -5.60 -22.28 8.49
N LEU A 123 -4.93 -21.28 7.93
CA LEU A 123 -4.89 -19.94 8.48
C LEU A 123 -6.12 -19.20 7.98
N ILE A 124 -6.89 -18.60 8.90
CA ILE A 124 -8.11 -17.84 8.60
C ILE A 124 -7.91 -16.38 9.05
N VAL A 125 -8.25 -15.44 8.18
CA VAL A 125 -8.20 -14.01 8.50
C VAL A 125 -9.51 -13.56 9.14
N THR A 126 -9.41 -12.85 10.26
CA THR A 126 -10.53 -12.30 11.05
C THR A 126 -10.26 -10.83 11.38
N GLY A 127 -11.29 -10.05 11.74
CA GLY A 127 -11.16 -8.64 12.11
C GLY A 127 -12.23 -7.76 11.48
N ASP A 128 -12.08 -6.44 11.65
CA ASP A 128 -13.03 -5.47 11.13
C ASP A 128 -12.70 -5.02 9.71
N ASP A 129 -13.75 -4.78 8.92
CA ASP A 129 -13.69 -4.27 7.55
C ASP A 129 -12.74 -5.08 6.63
N ILE A 130 -12.85 -6.42 6.72
CA ILE A 130 -11.98 -7.36 5.99
C ILE A 130 -12.08 -7.16 4.47
N TYR A 131 -13.27 -6.80 3.97
CA TYR A 131 -13.52 -6.67 2.54
C TYR A 131 -12.85 -5.44 1.91
N SER A 132 -12.69 -4.34 2.64
CA SER A 132 -11.93 -3.17 2.14
C SER A 132 -10.43 -3.47 2.05
N LYS A 133 -9.93 -4.39 2.89
CA LYS A 133 -8.53 -4.82 2.97
C LYS A 133 -8.21 -6.05 2.10
N LYS A 134 -9.11 -6.43 1.18
CA LYS A 134 -9.02 -7.65 0.35
C LYS A 134 -7.70 -7.77 -0.42
N ASP A 135 -7.16 -6.66 -0.90
CA ASP A 135 -5.97 -6.68 -1.76
C ASP A 135 -4.70 -6.99 -0.95
N SER A 136 -4.61 -6.48 0.28
CA SER A 136 -3.55 -6.84 1.23
C SER A 136 -3.64 -8.31 1.64
N ILE A 137 -4.85 -8.83 1.84
CA ILE A 137 -5.09 -10.24 2.20
C ILE A 137 -4.70 -11.17 1.04
N LYS A 138 -5.08 -10.83 -0.20
CA LYS A 138 -4.68 -11.55 -1.41
C LYS A 138 -3.16 -11.55 -1.61
N ALA A 139 -2.50 -10.42 -1.35
CA ALA A 139 -1.05 -10.28 -1.48
C ALA A 139 -0.27 -11.23 -0.55
N CYS A 140 -0.82 -11.54 0.63
CA CYS A 140 -0.25 -12.53 1.57
C CYS A 140 -0.55 -14.00 1.18
N GLY A 141 -1.19 -14.24 0.03
CA GLY A 141 -1.46 -15.57 -0.48
C GLY A 141 -2.73 -16.22 0.07
N PHE A 142 -3.60 -15.48 0.75
CA PHE A 142 -4.91 -16.00 1.14
C PHE A 142 -5.86 -16.07 -0.06
N ARG A 143 -6.82 -16.99 0.00
CA ARG A 143 -7.89 -17.17 -1.00
C ARG A 143 -9.23 -16.95 -0.31
N PHE A 144 -10.22 -16.49 -1.07
CA PHE A 144 -11.56 -16.24 -0.56
C PHE A 144 -12.45 -17.45 -0.81
N ASP A 145 -13.10 -17.96 0.24
CA ASP A 145 -14.17 -18.93 0.12
C ASP A 145 -15.53 -18.22 0.16
N SER A 146 -16.28 -18.33 -0.94
CA SER A 146 -17.62 -17.74 -1.07
C SER A 146 -18.67 -18.36 -0.15
N LYS A 147 -18.49 -19.62 0.27
CA LYS A 147 -19.45 -20.33 1.13
C LYS A 147 -19.32 -19.91 2.59
N SER A 148 -18.11 -19.95 3.15
CA SER A 148 -17.83 -19.49 4.51
C SER A 148 -17.70 -17.96 4.65
N LYS A 149 -17.58 -17.24 3.52
CA LYS A 149 -17.29 -15.80 3.46
C LYS A 149 -15.98 -15.42 4.17
N SER A 150 -15.03 -16.33 4.21
CA SER A 150 -13.76 -16.18 4.92
C SER A 150 -12.55 -16.23 3.98
N TRP A 151 -11.46 -15.60 4.41
CA TRP A 151 -10.17 -15.69 3.74
C TRP A 151 -9.33 -16.77 4.41
N TYR A 152 -8.80 -17.70 3.62
CA TYR A 152 -8.05 -18.85 4.11
C TYR A 152 -6.73 -19.08 3.34
N LYS A 153 -5.74 -19.65 4.01
CA LYS A 153 -4.47 -20.11 3.40
C LYS A 153 -4.11 -21.45 4.04
N GLN A 154 -3.71 -22.43 3.23
CA GLN A 154 -3.28 -23.73 3.75
C GLN A 154 -1.91 -23.57 4.42
N LEU A 155 -1.75 -24.16 5.61
CA LEU A 155 -0.46 -24.23 6.27
C LEU A 155 0.40 -25.29 5.57
N GLU A 156 1.53 -24.91 4.99
CA GLU A 156 2.47 -25.88 4.43
C GLU A 156 3.12 -26.68 5.56
N GLN A 157 2.75 -27.95 5.69
CA GLN A 157 3.54 -28.90 6.46
C GLN A 157 4.88 -29.03 5.74
N ARG A 158 5.96 -28.51 6.34
CA ARG A 158 7.31 -28.92 5.97
C ARG A 158 7.38 -30.44 6.17
N ALA A 159 7.39 -31.18 5.06
CA ALA A 159 7.74 -32.60 5.09
C ALA A 159 9.09 -32.72 5.80
N SER A 160 9.09 -33.49 6.89
CA SER A 160 10.25 -33.84 7.71
C SER A 160 11.34 -34.55 6.93
#